data_AF-A0A9E0NZB7-F1
#
_entry.id   AF-A0A9E0NZB7-F1
#
_cell.length_a   1.000
_cell.length_b   1.000
_cell.length_c   1.000
_cell.angle_alpha   90.00
_cell.angle_beta   90.00
_cell.angle_gamma   90.00
#
_symmetry.space_group_name_H-M   'P 1'
#
loop_
_entity.id
_entity.type
_entity.pdbx_description
1 polymer ?
#
loop_
_entity_poly.entity_id
_entity_poly.type
_entity_poly.pdbx_seq_one_letter_code
_entity_poly.pdbx_strand_id
1 'polypeptide(L)'
;MPKYRYKKKLQAYIAQHGKPDALTEYFILNGYSEEDIKKGIAPFVEAWEEAIYWIEGGDVEEYDWDLRHRSMLYEVLRHATDKQIEPYRERIKMADKKFRSITREVETSYGHLAVKKESLNRQTHWWLFRIPKHGVIWRDCG
;
A
#
# COMPACT_ATOMS: atom_id res chain seq x y z
N MET A 1 -2.08 -5.59 -24.34
CA MET A 1 -0.88 -6.10 -23.62
C MET A 1 -0.14 -4.96 -22.91
N PRO A 2 -0.54 -4.56 -21.70
CA PRO A 2 0.10 -3.48 -20.95
C PRO A 2 1.58 -3.77 -20.60
N LYS A 3 1.89 -5.03 -20.27
CA LYS A 3 3.23 -5.49 -19.89
C LYS A 3 4.31 -5.19 -20.94
N TYR A 4 3.97 -5.21 -22.23
CA TYR A 4 4.94 -4.94 -23.30
C TYR A 4 5.29 -3.44 -23.41
N ARG A 5 4.31 -2.55 -23.22
CA ARG A 5 4.52 -1.09 -23.23
C ARG A 5 5.47 -0.65 -22.12
N TYR A 6 5.29 -1.18 -20.91
CA TYR A 6 6.11 -0.79 -19.76
C TYR A 6 7.54 -1.36 -19.83
N LYS A 7 7.72 -2.55 -20.41
CA LYS A 7 9.06 -3.06 -20.75
C LYS A 7 9.80 -2.14 -21.74
N LYS A 8 9.11 -1.63 -22.77
CA LYS A 8 9.69 -0.63 -23.68
C LYS A 8 10.04 0.69 -22.98
N LYS A 9 9.18 1.17 -22.08
CA LYS A 9 9.49 2.35 -21.26
C LYS A 9 10.75 2.13 -20.41
N LEU A 10 10.90 0.97 -19.79
CA LEU A 10 12.09 0.63 -19.02
C LEU A 10 13.35 0.60 -19.89
N GLN A 11 13.27 0.03 -21.09
CA GLN A 11 14.38 0.04 -22.06
C GLN A 11 14.79 1.48 -22.45
N ALA A 12 13.81 2.35 -22.74
CA ALA A 12 14.05 3.75 -23.06
C ALA A 12 14.70 4.50 -21.89
N TYR A 13 14.19 4.28 -20.67
CA TYR A 13 14.78 4.85 -19.45
C TYR A 13 16.24 4.42 -19.27
N ILE A 14 16.52 3.12 -19.42
CA ILE A 14 17.88 2.58 -19.29
C ILE A 14 18.85 3.21 -20.30
N ALA A 15 18.40 3.41 -21.54
CA ALA A 15 19.22 4.04 -22.58
C ALA A 15 19.56 5.51 -22.26
N GLN A 16 18.66 6.23 -21.57
CA GLN A 16 18.82 7.65 -21.27
C GLN A 16 19.51 7.93 -19.94
N HIS A 17 19.25 7.12 -18.92
CA HIS A 17 19.65 7.38 -17.53
C HIS A 17 20.52 6.28 -16.92
N GLY A 18 20.71 5.16 -17.62
CA GLY A 18 21.33 3.97 -17.07
C GLY A 18 20.37 3.12 -16.25
N LYS A 19 20.90 2.12 -15.55
CA LYS A 19 20.10 1.15 -14.81
C LYS A 19 19.38 1.84 -13.62
N PRO A 20 18.03 1.80 -13.55
CA PRO A 20 17.30 2.33 -12.41
C PRO A 20 17.53 1.51 -11.14
N ASP A 21 17.29 2.11 -9.98
CA ASP A 21 17.11 1.38 -8.73
C ASP A 21 15.82 0.55 -8.74
N ALA A 22 15.68 -0.38 -7.79
CA ALA A 22 14.58 -1.34 -7.75
C ALA A 22 13.19 -0.67 -7.60
N LEU A 23 13.10 0.45 -6.89
CA LEU A 23 11.84 1.19 -6.71
C LEU A 23 11.46 1.90 -8.01
N THR A 24 12.42 2.56 -8.65
CA THR A 24 12.21 3.21 -9.94
C THR A 24 11.83 2.19 -11.02
N GLU A 25 12.49 1.03 -11.06
CA GLU A 25 12.14 -0.08 -11.96
C GLU A 25 10.70 -0.58 -11.71
N TYR A 26 10.34 -0.80 -10.45
CA TYR A 26 8.99 -1.20 -10.06
C TYR A 26 7.94 -0.20 -10.57
N PHE A 27 8.18 1.09 -10.38
CA PHE A 27 7.26 2.13 -10.83
C PHE A 27 7.09 2.15 -12.36
N ILE A 28 8.19 2.05 -13.11
CA ILE A 28 8.11 2.02 -14.58
C ILE A 28 7.31 0.80 -15.04
N LEU A 29 7.57 -0.37 -14.47
CA LEU A 29 6.91 -1.62 -14.86
C LEU A 29 5.42 -1.68 -14.50
N ASN A 30 5.01 -0.95 -13.46
CA ASN A 30 3.61 -0.81 -13.05
C ASN A 30 2.92 0.41 -13.67
N GLY A 31 3.62 1.17 -14.52
CA GLY A 31 3.01 2.21 -15.33
C GLY A 31 2.78 3.54 -14.64
N TYR A 32 3.46 3.79 -13.52
CA TYR A 32 3.47 5.08 -12.84
C TYR A 32 4.01 6.19 -13.75
N SER A 33 3.56 7.42 -13.50
CA SER A 33 4.04 8.59 -14.23
C SER A 33 5.45 8.98 -13.80
N GLU A 34 6.14 9.79 -14.60
CA GLU A 34 7.44 10.34 -14.19
C GLU A 34 7.34 11.22 -12.94
N GLU A 35 6.21 11.90 -12.76
CA GLU A 35 5.95 12.69 -11.56
C GLU A 35 5.81 11.80 -10.32
N ASP A 36 5.11 10.68 -10.43
CA ASP A 36 4.97 9.71 -9.33
C ASP A 36 6.32 9.08 -8.98
N ILE A 37 7.13 8.75 -10.00
CA ILE A 37 8.50 8.24 -9.82
C ILE A 37 9.33 9.25 -9.03
N LYS A 38 9.25 10.55 -9.37
CA LYS A 38 9.98 11.62 -8.66
C LYS A 38 9.51 11.79 -7.21
N LYS A 39 8.21 11.63 -6.95
CA LYS A 39 7.65 11.71 -5.59
C LYS A 39 8.01 10.50 -4.73
N GLY A 40 8.37 9.38 -5.34
CA GLY A 40 8.88 8.21 -4.61
C GLY A 40 7.82 7.59 -3.71
N ILE A 41 8.15 7.48 -2.42
CA ILE A 41 7.31 6.83 -1.40
C ILE A 41 6.22 7.78 -0.88
N ALA A 42 6.41 9.10 -0.97
CA ALA A 42 5.57 10.11 -0.30
C ALA A 42 4.05 9.93 -0.57
N PRO A 43 3.57 9.76 -1.82
CA PRO A 43 2.14 9.65 -2.09
C PRO A 43 1.48 8.44 -1.42
N PHE A 44 2.24 7.36 -1.23
CA PHE A 44 1.74 6.14 -0.59
C PHE A 44 1.64 6.27 0.92
N VAL A 45 2.52 7.09 1.52
CA VAL A 45 2.46 7.43 2.95
C VAL A 45 1.28 8.36 3.21
N GLU A 46 1.13 9.40 2.38
CA GLU A 46 0.00 10.34 2.45
C GLU A 46 -1.34 9.63 2.29
N ALA A 47 -1.48 8.76 1.29
CA ALA A 47 -2.70 7.98 1.10
C ALA A 47 -2.99 7.03 2.27
N TRP A 48 -1.97 6.50 2.94
CA TRP A 48 -2.18 5.68 4.14
C TRP A 48 -2.61 6.50 5.36
N GLU A 49 -2.00 7.67 5.56
CA GLU A 49 -2.39 8.60 6.61
C GLU A 49 -3.83 9.11 6.41
N GLU A 50 -4.22 9.40 5.17
CA GLU A 50 -5.57 9.80 4.80
C GLU A 50 -6.59 8.67 5.05
N ALA A 51 -6.28 7.44 4.64
CA ALA A 51 -7.13 6.28 4.93
C ALA A 51 -7.40 6.13 6.45
N ILE A 52 -6.39 6.37 7.29
CA ILE A 52 -6.55 6.32 8.74
C ILE A 52 -7.50 7.40 9.25
N TYR A 53 -7.47 8.59 8.67
CA TYR A 53 -8.39 9.67 9.01
C TYR A 53 -9.85 9.26 8.73
N TRP A 54 -10.12 8.65 7.57
CA TRP A 54 -11.46 8.15 7.22
C TRP A 54 -11.93 7.01 8.13
N ILE A 55 -11.05 6.04 8.39
CA ILE A 55 -11.32 4.92 9.31
C ILE A 55 -11.65 5.43 10.72
N GLU A 56 -10.93 6.43 11.21
CA GLU A 56 -11.19 7.03 12.52
C GLU A 56 -12.53 7.78 12.56
N GLY A 57 -12.90 8.44 11.46
CA GLY A 57 -14.19 9.11 11.30
C GLY A 57 -15.39 8.17 11.32
N GLY A 58 -15.17 6.85 11.23
CA GLY A 58 -16.23 5.84 11.22
C GLY A 58 -16.91 5.67 9.86
N ASP A 59 -16.34 6.25 8.81
CA ASP A 59 -16.71 5.94 7.44
C ASP A 59 -16.09 4.58 7.07
N VAL A 60 -16.94 3.56 7.01
CA VAL A 60 -16.52 2.17 6.80
C VAL A 60 -17.05 1.60 5.49
N GLU A 61 -17.73 2.41 4.68
CA GLU A 61 -18.27 1.98 3.38
C GLU A 61 -17.13 1.62 2.41
N GLU A 62 -16.02 2.35 2.48
CA GLU A 62 -14.83 2.14 1.65
C GLU A 62 -13.68 1.48 2.44
N TYR A 63 -13.98 0.73 3.50
CA TYR A 63 -12.93 0.16 4.36
C TYR A 63 -11.95 -0.77 3.61
N ASP A 64 -12.42 -1.50 2.60
CA ASP A 64 -11.56 -2.33 1.76
C ASP A 64 -10.62 -1.49 0.86
N TRP A 65 -11.10 -0.34 0.42
CA TRP A 65 -10.32 0.68 -0.28
C TRP A 65 -9.27 1.31 0.63
N ASP A 66 -9.62 1.64 1.88
CA ASP A 66 -8.66 2.14 2.87
C ASP A 66 -7.53 1.14 3.14
N LEU A 67 -7.86 -0.13 3.30
CA LEU A 67 -6.86 -1.20 3.47
C LEU A 67 -5.99 -1.40 2.22
N ARG A 68 -6.48 -1.03 1.04
CA ARG A 68 -5.70 -1.06 -0.20
C ARG A 68 -4.55 -0.07 -0.14
N HIS A 69 -4.71 1.11 0.47
CA HIS A 69 -3.63 2.08 0.60
C HIS A 69 -2.44 1.52 1.38
N ARG A 70 -2.69 0.82 2.51
CA ARG A 70 -1.61 0.16 3.25
C ARG A 70 -0.93 -0.96 2.46
N SER A 71 -1.70 -1.66 1.64
CA SER A 71 -1.20 -2.74 0.77
C SER A 71 -0.31 -2.18 -0.34
N MET A 72 -0.68 -1.04 -0.93
CA MET A 72 0.14 -0.34 -1.92
C MET A 72 1.43 0.19 -1.30
N LEU A 73 1.34 0.80 -0.11
CA LEU A 73 2.53 1.23 0.65
C LEU A 73 3.45 0.03 0.96
N TYR A 74 2.89 -1.10 1.39
CA TYR A 74 3.68 -2.32 1.62
C TYR A 74 4.45 -2.76 0.37
N GLU A 75 3.80 -2.84 -0.79
CA GLU A 75 4.45 -3.24 -2.04
C GLU A 75 5.57 -2.27 -2.44
N VAL A 76 5.35 -0.96 -2.31
CA VAL A 76 6.37 0.07 -2.57
C VAL A 76 7.59 -0.10 -1.64
N LEU A 77 7.35 -0.32 -0.35
CA LEU A 77 8.42 -0.47 0.64
C LEU A 77 9.30 -1.72 0.38
N ARG A 78 8.77 -2.78 -0.25
CA ARG A 78 9.55 -3.97 -0.62
C ARG A 78 10.60 -3.71 -1.69
N HIS A 79 10.42 -2.65 -2.47
CA HIS A 79 11.34 -2.26 -3.55
C HIS A 79 12.24 -1.07 -3.15
N ALA A 80 11.90 -0.37 -2.06
CA ALA A 80 12.67 0.75 -1.57
C ALA A 80 13.88 0.31 -0.73
N THR A 81 14.96 1.07 -0.84
CA THR A 81 16.12 0.96 0.05
C THR A 81 15.87 1.62 1.40
N ASP A 82 16.59 1.23 2.45
CA ASP A 82 16.50 1.89 3.76
C ASP A 82 16.71 3.40 3.68
N LYS A 83 17.61 3.88 2.82
CA LYS A 83 17.86 5.31 2.60
C LYS A 83 16.64 6.04 2.02
N GLN A 84 15.88 5.38 1.13
CA GLN A 84 14.66 5.95 0.56
C GLN A 84 13.51 5.94 1.57
N ILE A 85 13.48 4.94 2.48
CA ILE A 85 12.45 4.80 3.51
C ILE A 85 12.68 5.76 4.69
N GLU A 86 13.94 6.03 5.04
CA GLU A 86 14.31 6.75 6.26
C GLU A 86 13.53 8.04 6.52
N PRO A 87 13.32 8.94 5.53
CA PRO A 87 12.56 10.18 5.75
C PRO A 87 11.11 9.96 6.17
N TYR A 88 10.54 8.78 5.90
CA TYR A 88 9.14 8.44 6.13
C TYR A 88 8.94 7.47 7.30
N ARG A 89 10.02 6.96 7.89
CA ARG A 89 9.97 5.87 8.88
C ARG A 89 9.05 6.18 10.06
N GLU A 90 9.21 7.36 10.66
CA GLU A 90 8.38 7.75 11.82
C GLU A 90 6.92 8.01 11.42
N ARG A 91 6.67 8.60 10.24
CA ARG A 91 5.30 8.80 9.71
C ARG A 91 4.57 7.46 9.55
N ILE A 92 5.20 6.50 8.88
CA ILE A 92 4.65 5.15 8.67
C ILE A 92 4.38 4.47 10.02
N LYS A 93 5.32 4.55 10.96
CA LYS A 93 5.17 3.97 12.30
C LYS A 93 4.02 4.60 13.08
N MET A 94 3.86 5.92 13.01
CA MET A 94 2.78 6.63 13.68
C MET A 94 1.42 6.30 13.06
N ALA A 95 1.34 6.25 11.74
CA ALA A 95 0.17 5.80 11.00
C ALA A 95 -0.21 4.36 11.39
N ASP A 96 0.73 3.42 11.35
CA ASP A 96 0.50 2.02 11.73
C ASP A 96 0.07 1.89 13.20
N LYS A 97 0.66 2.67 14.12
CA LYS A 97 0.27 2.70 15.53
C LYS A 97 -1.16 3.25 15.70
N LYS A 98 -1.50 4.33 15.00
CA LYS A 98 -2.83 4.94 15.04
C LYS A 98 -3.88 3.96 14.53
N PHE A 99 -3.67 3.36 13.37
CA PHE A 99 -4.56 2.33 12.82
C PHE A 99 -4.77 1.18 13.81
N ARG A 100 -3.71 0.67 14.45
CA ARG A 100 -3.83 -0.38 15.49
C ARG A 100 -4.63 0.06 16.71
N SER A 101 -4.61 1.34 17.06
CA SER A 101 -5.35 1.89 18.21
C SER A 101 -6.86 2.02 17.96
N ILE A 102 -7.26 2.30 16.72
CA ILE A 102 -8.67 2.49 16.31
C ILE A 102 -9.32 1.20 15.78
N THR A 103 -8.54 0.13 15.62
CA THR A 103 -9.00 -1.17 15.13
C THR A 103 -8.79 -2.29 16.16
N ARG A 104 -9.52 -3.40 15.99
CA ARG A 104 -9.34 -4.66 16.72
C ARG A 104 -8.95 -5.78 15.77
N GLU A 105 -8.27 -6.79 16.28
CA GLU A 105 -7.87 -7.96 15.49
C GLU A 105 -9.05 -8.91 15.26
N VAL A 106 -9.02 -9.59 14.13
CA VAL A 106 -10.00 -10.60 13.72
C VAL A 106 -9.30 -11.84 13.17
N GLU A 107 -9.97 -12.98 13.25
CA GLU A 107 -9.39 -14.25 12.80
C GLU A 107 -9.23 -14.31 11.27
N THR A 108 -10.22 -13.81 10.56
CA THR A 108 -10.27 -13.80 9.10
C THR A 108 -9.78 -12.48 8.52
N SER A 109 -9.03 -12.52 7.42
CA SER A 109 -8.61 -11.31 6.70
C SER A 109 -9.79 -10.56 6.06
N TYR A 110 -9.60 -9.26 5.85
CA TYR A 110 -10.49 -8.32 5.15
C TYR A 110 -9.81 -7.81 3.86
N GLY A 111 -10.59 -7.45 2.83
CA GLY A 111 -10.12 -6.82 1.59
C GLY A 111 -9.81 -7.79 0.42
N HIS A 112 -9.61 -7.22 -0.77
CA HIS A 112 -9.46 -7.93 -2.06
C HIS A 112 -8.39 -9.04 -2.07
N LEU A 113 -7.35 -8.94 -1.22
CA LEU A 113 -6.30 -9.96 -1.13
C LEU A 113 -6.78 -11.26 -0.46
N ALA A 114 -7.81 -11.20 0.38
CA ALA A 114 -8.46 -12.40 0.94
C ALA A 114 -9.09 -13.29 -0.14
N VAL A 115 -9.54 -12.67 -1.23
CA VAL A 115 -10.22 -13.35 -2.35
C VAL A 115 -9.21 -14.09 -3.26
N LYS A 116 -7.94 -13.69 -3.29
CA LYS A 116 -6.93 -14.24 -4.20
C LYS A 116 -6.14 -15.45 -3.67
N LYS A 117 -6.36 -15.92 -2.43
CA LYS A 117 -5.76 -17.13 -1.82
C LYS A 117 -4.22 -17.27 -1.94
N GLU A 118 -3.47 -16.24 -2.32
CA GLU A 118 -2.01 -16.27 -2.29
C GLU A 118 -1.53 -15.88 -0.89
N SER A 119 -0.96 -16.87 -0.18
CA SER A 119 -0.03 -16.76 0.97
C SER A 119 -0.18 -15.52 1.89
N LEU A 120 -1.39 -15.25 2.37
CA LEU A 120 -1.61 -14.22 3.39
C LEU A 120 -0.94 -14.64 4.70
N ASN A 121 0.25 -14.11 4.95
CA ASN A 121 0.91 -14.23 6.24
C ASN A 121 0.39 -13.14 7.19
N ARG A 122 -0.16 -13.52 8.35
CA ARG A 122 -0.72 -12.58 9.34
C ARG A 122 0.32 -11.61 9.92
N GLN A 123 1.57 -12.03 10.09
CA GLN A 123 2.62 -11.15 10.59
C GLN A 123 2.97 -10.08 9.55
N THR A 124 3.09 -10.49 8.29
CA THR A 124 3.41 -9.59 7.17
C THR A 124 2.26 -8.67 6.79
N HIS A 125 1.03 -9.19 6.74
CA HIS A 125 -0.17 -8.50 6.25
C HIS A 125 -1.15 -8.16 7.37
N TRP A 126 -0.62 -7.85 8.56
CA TRP A 126 -1.39 -7.69 9.79
C TRP A 126 -2.55 -6.68 9.70
N TRP A 127 -2.48 -5.70 8.81
CA TRP A 127 -3.54 -4.69 8.62
C TRP A 127 -4.82 -5.30 8.05
N LEU A 128 -4.71 -6.36 7.24
CA LEU A 128 -5.85 -7.08 6.69
C LEU A 128 -6.58 -7.91 7.76
N PHE A 129 -5.98 -8.17 8.92
CA PHE A 129 -6.58 -8.93 10.02
C PHE A 129 -7.15 -7.99 11.09
N ARG A 130 -7.56 -6.80 10.69
CA ARG A 130 -8.12 -5.80 11.59
C ARG A 130 -9.40 -5.22 11.02
N ILE A 131 -10.25 -4.77 11.93
CA ILE A 131 -11.48 -4.04 11.63
C ILE A 131 -11.64 -2.86 12.60
N PRO A 132 -12.28 -1.74 12.19
CA PRO A 132 -12.69 -0.67 13.08
C PRO A 132 -13.32 -1.16 14.38
N LYS A 133 -12.99 -0.51 15.50
CA LYS A 133 -13.64 -0.77 16.80
C LYS A 133 -15.06 -0.19 16.86
N HIS A 134 -15.32 0.85 16.08
CA HIS A 134 -16.58 1.56 15.98
C HIS A 134 -16.99 1.63 14.49
N GLY A 135 -18.29 1.61 14.20
CA GLY A 135 -18.83 1.49 12.85
C GLY A 135 -19.32 0.06 12.52
N VAL A 136 -20.41 -0.05 11.77
CA VAL A 136 -20.96 -1.34 11.30
C VAL A 136 -20.30 -1.68 9.99
N ILE A 137 -19.44 -2.68 10.00
CA ILE A 137 -18.87 -3.24 8.79
C ILE A 137 -19.83 -4.33 8.31
N TRP A 138 -20.58 -4.05 7.24
CA TRP A 138 -21.44 -5.05 6.62
C TRP A 138 -20.55 -6.13 6.00
N ARG A 139 -20.49 -7.29 6.67
CA ARG A 139 -20.27 -8.54 5.97
C ARG A 139 -21.65 -9.13 5.70
N ASP A 140 -21.97 -9.34 4.43
CA ASP A 140 -22.80 -10.48 4.08
C ASP A 140 -22.02 -11.74 4.49
N CYS A 141 -22.18 -12.11 5.75
CA CYS A 141 -21.95 -13.47 6.17
C CYS A 141 -23.05 -14.28 5.52
N GLY A 142 -22.71 -15.02 4.46
CA GLY A 142 -23.52 -16.15 4.02
C GLY A 142 -23.72 -17.15 5.15
#